data_AF-A0A962I1L1-F1
#
_entry.id   AF-A0A962I1L1-F1
#
_cell.length_a   1.000
_cell.length_b   1.000
_cell.length_c   1.000
_cell.angle_alpha   90.00
_cell.angle_beta   90.00
_cell.angle_gamma   90.00
#
_symmetry.space_group_name_H-M   'P 1'
#
loop_
_entity.id
_entity.type
_entity.pdbx_description
1 polymer ?
#
loop_
_entity_poly.entity_id
_entity_poly.type
_entity_poly.pdbx_seq_one_letter_code
_entity_poly.pdbx_strand_id
1 'polypeptide(L)' 'MRQLRAFLVEQARAVGANAVLNVRFSTSSVAAGAAEILAYGTAVQLEGI' A
#
# COMPACT_ATOMS: atom_id res chain seq x y z
N MET A 1 -0.69 -10.50 1.94
CA MET A 1 -1.16 -9.18 2.43
C MET A 1 -0.21 -8.50 3.44
N ARG A 2 0.34 -9.20 4.45
CA ARG A 2 1.25 -8.59 5.45
C ARG A 2 2.49 -7.90 4.84
N GLN A 3 3.19 -8.56 3.92
CA GLN A 3 4.40 -8.00 3.27
C GLN A 3 4.07 -6.78 2.39
N LEU A 4 2.98 -6.85 1.63
CA LEU A 4 2.54 -5.75 0.77
C LEU A 4 2.18 -4.49 1.56
N ARG A 5 1.55 -4.66 2.74
CA ARG A 5 1.31 -3.54 3.68
C ARG A 5 2.63 -2.92 4.15
N ALA A 6 3.62 -3.74 4.52
CA ALA A 6 4.90 -3.25 5.01
C ALA A 6 5.64 -2.45 3.92
N PHE A 7 5.63 -2.94 2.68
CA PHE A 7 6.18 -2.20 1.54
C PHE A 7 5.48 -0.86 1.32
N LEU A 8 4.14 -0.83 1.29
CA LEU A 8 3.35 0.40 1.12
C LEU A 8 3.68 1.45 2.21
N VAL A 9 3.82 1.00 3.46
CA VAL A 9 4.21 1.87 4.58
C VAL A 9 5.63 2.39 4.41
N GLU A 10 6.56 1.57 3.95
CA GLU A 10 7.94 2.00 3.72
C GLU A 10 8.03 3.04 2.60
N GLN A 11 7.28 2.85 1.52
CA GLN A 11 7.17 3.85 0.44
C GLN A 11 6.59 5.18 0.94
N ALA A 12 5.55 5.13 1.78
CA ALA A 12 4.98 6.33 2.38
C ALA A 12 5.98 7.05 3.29
N ARG A 13 6.75 6.30 4.09
CA ARG A 13 7.81 6.87 4.94
C ARG A 13 8.93 7.50 4.13
N ALA A 14 9.31 6.90 3.00
CA ALA A 14 10.36 7.43 2.12
C ALA A 14 10.02 8.82 1.56
N VAL A 15 8.72 9.16 1.49
CA VAL A 15 8.25 10.50 1.07
C VAL A 15 7.84 11.40 2.25
N GLY A 16 8.16 11.02 3.49
CA GLY A 16 7.90 11.82 4.69
C GLY A 16 6.46 11.75 5.23
N ALA A 17 5.62 10.85 4.70
CA ALA A 17 4.26 10.70 5.17
C ALA A 17 4.19 9.94 6.51
N ASN A 18 3.22 10.31 7.36
CA ASN A 18 2.94 9.63 8.62
C ASN A 18 1.71 8.71 8.57
N ALA A 19 0.94 8.77 7.47
CA ALA A 19 -0.22 7.92 7.25
C ALA A 19 -0.41 7.59 5.75
N VAL A 20 -1.14 6.51 5.49
CA VAL A 20 -1.63 6.17 4.14
C VAL A 20 -3.15 6.03 4.18
N LEU A 21 -3.85 6.84 3.40
CA LEU A 21 -5.30 6.88 3.35
C LEU A 21 -5.84 6.19 2.08
N ASN A 22 -7.11 5.80 2.12
CA ASN A 22 -7.82 5.13 1.03
C ASN A 22 -7.04 3.90 0.49
N VAL A 23 -6.48 3.09 1.40
CA VAL A 23 -5.69 1.91 1.05
C VAL A 23 -6.59 0.85 0.43
N ARG A 24 -6.19 0.32 -0.72
CA ARG A 24 -6.88 -0.77 -1.42
C ARG A 24 -5.89 -1.87 -1.77
N PHE A 25 -6.37 -3.11 -1.66
CA PHE A 25 -5.67 -4.31 -2.07
C PHE A 25 -6.46 -4.92 -3.23
N SER A 26 -5.78 -5.20 -4.33
CA SER A 26 -6.36 -5.85 -5.50
C SER A 26 -5.53 -7.06 -5.88
N THR A 27 -6.19 -8.09 -6.40
CA THR A 27 -5.54 -9.28 -6.95
C THR A 27 -6.11 -9.60 -8.31
N SER A 28 -5.25 -9.96 -9.27
CA SER A 28 -5.67 -10.39 -10.60
C SER A 28 -4.97 -11.69 -10.97
N SER A 29 -5.71 -12.65 -11.52
CA SER A 29 -5.12 -13.88 -12.04
C SER A 29 -4.31 -13.56 -13.30
N VAL A 30 -3.06 -14.00 -13.34
CA VAL A 30 -2.16 -13.78 -14.50
C VAL A 30 -1.85 -15.08 -15.25
N ALA A 31 -1.95 -16.23 -14.59
CA ALA A 31 -1.84 -17.57 -15.19
C ALA A 31 -2.42 -18.63 -14.25
N ALA A 32 -2.48 -19.89 -14.70
CA ALA A 32 -2.85 -21.01 -13.83
C ALA A 32 -1.91 -21.09 -12.62
N GLY A 33 -2.46 -20.89 -11.42
CA GLY A 33 -1.71 -20.90 -10.16
C GLY A 33 -0.89 -19.64 -9.87
N ALA A 34 -0.99 -18.58 -10.68
CA ALA A 34 -0.27 -17.33 -10.47
C ALA A 34 -1.22 -16.12 -10.50
N ALA A 35 -1.03 -15.22 -9.53
CA ALA A 35 -1.79 -13.97 -9.44
C ALA A 35 -0.86 -12.80 -9.12
N GLU A 36 -1.18 -11.64 -9.68
CA GLU A 36 -0.62 -10.37 -9.27
C GLU A 36 -1.32 -9.87 -8.00
N ILE A 37 -0.57 -9.22 -7.12
CA ILE A 37 -1.10 -8.58 -5.91
C ILE A 37 -0.64 -7.13 -5.88
N LEU A 38 -1.59 -6.20 -5.93
CA LEU A 38 -1.37 -4.77 -5.91
C LEU A 38 -1.89 -4.15 -4.60
N ALA A 39 -1.14 -3.21 -4.03
CA ALA A 39 -1.64 -2.30 -3.00
C ALA A 39 -1.30 -0.86 -3.36
N TYR A 40 -2.25 0.02 -3.12
CA TYR A 40 -2.10 1.45 -3.35
C TYR A 40 -2.92 2.26 -2.35
N GLY A 41 -2.60 3.53 -2.22
CA GLY A 41 -3.26 4.50 -1.35
C GLY A 41 -2.59 5.86 -1.48
N THR A 42 -3.05 6.84 -0.69
CA THR A 42 -2.51 8.20 -0.68
C THR A 42 -1.64 8.40 0.55
N ALA A 43 -0.35 8.65 0.36
CA ALA A 43 0.57 9.02 1.42
C ALA A 43 0.27 10.46 1.87
N VAL A 44 0.04 10.67 3.16
CA VAL A 44 -0.30 11.99 3.72
C VAL A 44 0.50 12.28 4.99
N GLN A 45 0.72 13.56 5.26
CA GLN A 45 1.16 14.05 6.55
C GLN A 45 -0.04 14.65 7.28
N LEU A 46 -0.49 13.98 8.33
CA LEU A 46 -1.53 14.48 9.22
C LEU A 46 -0.90 15.45 10.22
N GLU A 47 -1.47 16.65 10.34
CA GLU A 47 -1.23 17.51 11.50
C GLU A 47 -2.11 17.08 12.67
N GLY A 48 -1.60 17.22 13.89
CA GLY A 48 -2.37 16.91 15.09
C GLY A 48 -3.61 17.80 15.21
N ILE A 49 -4.62 17.31 15.94
CA ILE A 49 -5.81 18.08 16.31
C ILE A 49 -5.53 18.82 17.61
#